data_AF-A0A9X0QCH0-F1
#
_entry.id   AF-A0A9X0QCH0-F1
#
_cell.length_a   1.000
_cell.length_b   1.000
_cell.length_c   1.000
_cell.angle_alpha   90.00
_cell.angle_beta   90.00
_cell.angle_gamma   90.00
#
_symmetry.space_group_name_H-M   'P 1'
#
loop_
_entity.id
_entity.type
_entity.pdbx_description
1 polymer ?
#
loop_
_entity_poly.entity_id
_entity_poly.type
_entity_poly.pdbx_seq_one_letter_code
_entity_poly.pdbx_strand_id
1 'polypeptide(L)' 'MHSGVDWKSAPKTAQWWAVDANGEAHWFKSSNVTPLTDFWYTDSEQAPLFGYDGDWRESLTRGP' A
#
# COMPACT_ATOMS: atom_id res chain seq x y z
N MET A 1 -1.78 -9.86 6.67
CA MET A 1 -2.35 -8.55 7.07
C MET A 1 -1.47 -7.96 8.16
N HIS A 2 -0.67 -6.94 7.83
CA HIS A 2 0.24 -6.31 8.80
C HIS A 2 -0.52 -5.26 9.62
N SER A 3 -0.79 -5.54 10.90
CA SER A 3 -1.52 -4.60 11.77
C SER A 3 -0.65 -3.44 12.28
N GLY A 4 0.64 -3.40 11.93
CA GLY A 4 1.58 -2.35 12.35
C GLY A 4 1.54 -1.07 11.49
N VAL A 5 0.71 -1.04 10.44
CA VAL A 5 0.59 0.12 9.54
C VAL A 5 -0.11 1.26 10.27
N ASP A 6 0.60 2.38 10.48
CA ASP A 6 0.01 3.58 11.07
C ASP A 6 -0.79 4.35 10.01
N TRP A 7 -2.09 4.08 9.95
CA TRP A 7 -3.03 4.73 9.04
C TRP A 7 -3.24 6.23 9.33
N LYS A 8 -2.80 6.74 10.49
CA LYS A 8 -2.84 8.19 10.76
C LYS A 8 -1.85 8.96 9.88
N SER A 9 -0.77 8.29 9.48
CA SER A 9 0.23 8.81 8.55
C SER A 9 -0.19 8.66 7.09
N ALA A 10 -1.28 7.93 6.82
CA ALA A 10 -1.80 7.75 5.48
C ALA A 10 -2.53 9.02 5.00
N PRO A 11 -2.39 9.40 3.72
CA PRO A 11 -3.22 10.46 3.16
C PRO A 11 -4.70 10.05 3.21
N LYS A 12 -5.61 11.02 3.35
CA LYS A 12 -7.06 10.77 3.50
C LYS A 12 -7.70 9.97 2.35
N THR A 13 -7.00 9.88 1.22
CA THR A 13 -7.42 9.19 0.00
C THR A 13 -6.83 7.79 -0.12
N ALA A 14 -5.87 7.41 0.75
CA ALA A 14 -5.28 6.09 0.75
C ALA A 14 -6.23 5.07 1.36
N GLN A 15 -6.38 3.95 0.66
CA GLN A 15 -7.24 2.84 1.09
C GLN A 15 -6.44 1.53 1.24
N TRP A 16 -5.23 1.49 0.69
CA TRP A 16 -4.36 0.33 0.76
C TRP A 16 -2.92 0.76 1.02
N TRP A 17 -2.19 -0.15 1.66
CA TRP A 17 -0.76 -0.05 1.91
C TRP A 17 -0.13 -1.35 1.41
N ALA A 18 0.95 -1.25 0.65
CA ALA A 18 1.72 -2.42 0.23
C ALA A 18 3.20 -2.07 0.11
N VAL A 19 4.04 -3.10 0.15
CA VAL A 19 5.48 -3.00 -0.08
C VAL A 19 5.77 -3.49 -1.49
N ASP A 20 6.66 -2.80 -2.19
CA ASP A 20 7.14 -3.20 -3.52
C ASP A 20 8.30 -4.21 -3.41
N ALA A 21 8.69 -4.84 -4.52
CA ALA A 21 9.83 -5.75 -4.57
C ALA A 21 11.16 -5.09 -4.17
N ASN A 22 11.25 -3.77 -4.27
CA ASN A 22 12.39 -2.99 -3.79
C ASN A 22 12.46 -2.86 -2.26
N GLY A 23 11.45 -3.34 -1.53
CA GLY A 23 11.36 -3.13 -0.08
C GLY A 23 10.95 -1.70 0.27
N GLU A 24 10.19 -1.03 -0.61
CA GLU A 24 9.67 0.32 -0.39
C GLU A 24 8.15 0.24 -0.19
N ALA A 25 7.64 0.91 0.84
CA ALA A 25 6.22 0.92 1.11
C ALA A 25 5.53 2.09 0.40
N HIS A 26 4.30 1.85 -0.03
CA HIS A 26 3.50 2.83 -0.75
C HIS A 26 2.05 2.83 -0.29
N TRP A 27 1.46 4.03 -0.24
CA TRP A 27 0.03 4.25 -0.07
C TRP A 27 -0.66 4.22 -1.43
N PHE A 28 -1.73 3.44 -1.55
CA PHE A 28 -2.52 3.34 -2.77
C PHE A 28 -3.94 3.86 -2.54
N LYS A 29 -4.40 4.66 -3.50
CA LYS A 29 -5.75 5.23 -3.56
C LYS A 29 -6.59 4.34 -4.47
N SER A 30 -7.76 3.88 -4.06
CA SER A 30 -8.64 3.11 -4.97
C SER A 30 -9.68 4.01 -5.60
N SER A 31 -9.28 4.71 -6.66
CA SER A 31 -10.22 5.40 -7.56
C SER A 31 -10.77 4.36 -8.54
N ASN A 32 -11.74 3.55 -8.09
CA ASN A 32 -12.54 2.64 -8.91
C ASN A 32 -11.73 1.90 -10.00
N VAL A 33 -10.63 1.24 -9.63
CA VAL A 33 -9.78 0.53 -10.59
C VAL A 33 -10.38 -0.84 -10.85
N THR A 34 -10.95 -0.97 -12.05
CA THR A 34 -11.40 -2.23 -12.65
C THR A 34 -10.29 -3.28 -12.58
N PRO A 35 -10.55 -4.51 -12.11
CA PRO A 35 -9.52 -5.52 -11.94
C PRO A 35 -9.18 -6.16 -13.30
N LEU A 36 -8.32 -5.55 -14.12
CA LEU A 36 -7.74 -6.29 -15.27
C LEU A 36 -6.44 -5.76 -15.87
N THR A 37 -5.84 -4.65 -15.41
CA THR A 37 -4.63 -4.17 -16.07
C THR A 37 -3.46 -4.04 -15.12
N ASP A 38 -2.40 -4.72 -15.52
CA ASP A 38 -1.08 -5.02 -14.93
C ASP A 38 -0.23 -3.80 -14.52
N PHE A 39 -0.86 -2.70 -14.08
CA PHE A 39 -0.16 -1.49 -13.68
C PHE A 39 -0.92 -0.87 -12.51
N TRP A 40 -0.39 -1.06 -11.30
CA TRP A 40 -0.82 -0.32 -10.13
C TRP A 40 -0.46 1.16 -10.37
N TYR A 41 -1.47 1.92 -10.78
CA TYR A 41 -1.42 3.25 -11.39
C TYR A 41 -0.73 4.32 -10.52
N THR A 42 0.32 4.91 -11.07
CA THR A 42 0.74 6.34 -11.20
C THR A 42 0.54 7.36 -10.07
N ASP A 43 -0.18 7.09 -8.98
CA ASP A 43 -0.37 8.00 -7.85
C ASP A 43 -0.21 7.25 -6.52
N SER A 44 0.88 6.51 -6.41
CA SER A 44 1.32 5.94 -5.14
C SER A 44 2.16 6.96 -4.39
N GLU A 45 1.76 7.29 -3.16
CA GLU A 45 2.56 8.14 -2.28
C GLU A 45 3.50 7.25 -1.46
N GLN A 46 4.76 7.66 -1.31
CA GLN A 46 5.74 6.91 -0.53
C GLN A 46 5.27 6.81 0.94
N ALA A 47 5.22 5.59 1.46
CA ALA A 47 4.83 5.28 2.82
C ALA A 47 6.04 4.82 3.64
N PRO A 48 5.99 4.96 4.98
CA PRO A 48 6.94 4.29 5.85
C PRO A 48 6.77 2.76 5.75
N LEU A 49 7.87 2.01 5.90
CA LEU A 49 7.85 0.55 5.87
C LEU A 49 7.14 -0.07 7.09
N PHE A 50 6.95 0.71 8.17
CA PHE A 50 6.38 0.24 9.44
C PHE A 50 7.05 -1.06 9.97
N GLY A 51 8.36 -1.21 9.69
CA GLY A 51 9.15 -2.38 10.08
C GLY A 51 8.73 -3.69 9.41
N TYR A 52 8.10 -3.63 8.23
CA TYR A 52 7.69 -4.82 7.50
C TYR A 52 8.90 -5.53 6.87
N ASP A 53 9.06 -6.81 7.21
CA ASP A 53 10.17 -7.68 6.78
C ASP A 53 9.66 -8.95 6.04
N GLY A 54 8.37 -9.00 5.72
CA GLY A 54 7.74 -10.15 5.07
C GLY A 54 7.82 -10.12 3.55
N ASP A 55 7.17 -11.11 2.91
CA ASP A 55 6.98 -11.13 1.46
C ASP A 55 6.15 -9.93 1.00
N TRP A 56 6.73 -9.08 0.15
CA TRP A 56 6.07 -7.90 -0.43
C TRP A 56 4.70 -8.22 -1.06
N ARG A 57 4.55 -9.44 -1.59
CA ARG A 57 3.30 -9.99 -2.17
C ARG A 57 2.18 -10.17 -1.15
N GLU A 58 2.52 -10.39 0.11
CA GLU A 58 1.58 -10.57 1.22
C GLU A 58 1.40 -9.28 2.06
N SER A 59 2.12 -8.22 1.71
CA SER A 59 2.07 -6.93 2.42
C SER A 59 0.80 -6.16 2.20
N LEU A 60 0.02 -6.49 1.15
CA LEU A 60 -1.20 -5.79 0.79
C LEU A 60 -2.15 -5.74 1.99
N THR A 61 -2.23 -4.56 2.60
CA THR A 61 -2.98 -4.30 3.80
C THR A 61 -4.02 -3.25 3.49
N ARG A 62 -5.29 -3.60 3.71
CA ARG A 62 -6.43 -2.69 3.55
C ARG A 62 -6.55 -1.79 4.77
N GLY A 63 -6.80 -0.51 4.56
CA GLY A 63 -7.07 0.44 5.62
C GLY A 63 -8.46 0.29 6.23
N PRO A 64 -8.66 0.80 7.46
CA PRO A 64 -9.98 0.91 8.07
C PRO A 64 -10.92 1.86 7.32
#